data_AF-A0A965VD03-F1
#
_entry.id   AF-A0A965VD03-F1
#
_cell.length_a   1.000
_cell.length_b   1.000
_cell.length_c   1.000
_cell.angle_alpha   90.00
_cell.angle_beta   90.00
_cell.angle_gamma   90.00
#
_symmetry.space_group_name_H-M   'P 1'
#
loop_
_entity.id
_entity.type
_entity.pdbx_description
1 polymer ?
#
loop_
_entity_poly.entity_id
_entity_poly.type
_entity_poly.pdbx_seq_one_letter_code
_entity_poly.pdbx_strand_id
1 'polypeptide(L)'
;GYKKTLLMDSPEIVVGARLKFPTTSEREELLTFMLSCEADRHRKHHFEHPSCGSTFKNNYQVGRPSGQVFDECGLKGSRVGQSEVSQFHANFVWNLGGATSHEMLTLAAHMRERALSLKNADLELEVQPIGLFEEKIYDACAMSRLGPSYAEEKSRSQWVGLLWHPGSAVHASPASFPSILMQSPFQHYFRKPGSGQPDVHVQLLQLMSIDDARMNPEKPFLRWETIQNSGTWQQVFPLRPDQPADFLDELWQFSVSELFIAHGNNNSGEYLEFEMTPEGHWIAIAFDAPRKRKSNHQIPKKEHWPQLNWQVAQNALTCELPYRIVAPLIFNNELRVQACLSLGGEGWFLAPHWNPSASNECWDTQHKPDVKPDFHQPQRFWRVALD
;
A
#
# COMPACT_ATOMS: atom_id res chain seq x y z
N GLY A 1 -31.15 1.46 -9.50
CA GLY A 1 -31.46 0.06 -9.89
C GLY A 1 -30.90 -0.90 -8.86
N TYR A 2 -31.02 -2.21 -9.09
CA TYR A 2 -30.38 -3.21 -8.22
C TYR A 2 -28.86 -2.98 -8.20
N LYS A 3 -28.29 -2.73 -7.00
CA LYS A 3 -26.86 -2.44 -6.80
C LYS A 3 -26.30 -1.36 -7.74
N LYS A 4 -27.14 -0.37 -8.12
CA LYS A 4 -26.77 0.74 -9.01
C LYS A 4 -27.43 2.04 -8.59
N THR A 5 -26.65 3.11 -8.49
CA THR A 5 -27.12 4.48 -8.25
C THR A 5 -26.51 5.42 -9.29
N LEU A 6 -27.04 6.65 -9.43
CA LEU A 6 -26.44 7.67 -10.30
C LEU A 6 -25.05 8.14 -9.80
N LEU A 7 -24.76 7.92 -8.53
CA LEU A 7 -23.50 8.33 -7.90
C LEU A 7 -22.31 7.47 -8.35
N MET A 8 -22.56 6.26 -8.86
CA MET A 8 -21.48 5.37 -9.34
C MET A 8 -20.78 5.93 -10.58
N ASP A 9 -21.47 6.78 -11.33
CA ASP A 9 -20.99 7.38 -12.58
C ASP A 9 -20.68 8.89 -12.38
N SER A 10 -20.54 9.35 -11.12
CA SER A 10 -20.37 10.76 -10.75
C SER A 10 -19.17 10.96 -9.81
N PRO A 11 -18.38 12.04 -9.95
CA PRO A 11 -17.30 12.37 -9.02
C PRO A 11 -17.79 13.03 -7.71
N GLU A 12 -19.11 13.08 -7.50
CA GLU A 12 -19.71 13.76 -6.35
C GLU A 12 -19.49 13.02 -5.03
N ILE A 13 -19.38 13.79 -3.95
CA ILE A 13 -19.27 13.28 -2.57
C ILE A 13 -20.62 13.48 -1.88
N VAL A 14 -21.19 12.39 -1.36
CA VAL A 14 -22.44 12.45 -0.60
C VAL A 14 -22.16 13.04 0.80
N VAL A 15 -22.77 14.18 1.10
CA VAL A 15 -22.67 14.85 2.41
C VAL A 15 -23.87 14.60 3.32
N GLY A 16 -24.93 13.96 2.80
CA GLY A 16 -26.12 13.62 3.58
C GLY A 16 -27.19 12.94 2.74
N ALA A 17 -28.15 12.31 3.42
CA ALA A 17 -29.30 11.65 2.81
C ALA A 17 -30.60 12.07 3.51
N ARG A 18 -31.64 12.39 2.74
CA ARG A 18 -32.98 12.67 3.26
C ARG A 18 -33.86 11.44 3.03
N LEU A 19 -34.30 10.81 4.11
CA LEU A 19 -35.22 9.67 4.07
C LEU A 19 -36.65 10.14 4.32
N LYS A 20 -37.62 9.53 3.63
CA LYS A 20 -39.05 9.77 3.84
C LYS A 20 -39.74 8.43 4.12
N PHE A 21 -40.38 8.34 5.28
CA PHE A 21 -41.15 7.17 5.70
C PHE A 21 -42.64 7.54 5.61
N PRO A 22 -43.38 7.02 4.61
CA PRO A 22 -44.78 7.39 4.41
C PRO A 22 -45.74 6.72 5.41
N THR A 23 -45.26 5.67 6.09
CA THR A 23 -46.03 4.85 7.02
C THR A 23 -45.35 4.80 8.38
N THR A 24 -46.16 4.59 9.41
CA THR A 24 -45.73 4.43 10.80
C THR A 24 -46.30 3.13 11.36
N SER A 25 -45.56 2.49 12.26
CA SER A 25 -45.99 1.30 13.00
C SER A 25 -45.67 1.49 14.49
N GLU A 26 -46.23 0.63 15.33
CA GLU A 26 -45.96 0.65 16.77
C GLU A 26 -44.47 0.42 17.04
N ARG A 27 -43.94 1.14 18.04
CA ARG A 27 -42.51 1.09 18.37
C ARG A 27 -42.02 -0.33 18.62
N GLU A 28 -42.79 -1.11 19.37
CA GLU A 28 -42.43 -2.49 19.76
C GLU A 28 -42.42 -3.43 18.56
N GLU A 29 -43.31 -3.23 17.58
CA GLU A 29 -43.34 -4.01 16.34
C GLU A 29 -42.07 -3.74 15.50
N LEU A 30 -41.71 -2.47 15.34
CA LEU A 30 -40.50 -2.07 14.62
C LEU A 30 -39.23 -2.61 15.28
N LEU A 31 -39.13 -2.50 16.61
CA LEU A 31 -37.99 -3.03 17.36
C LEU A 31 -37.90 -4.55 17.22
N THR A 32 -39.01 -5.26 17.37
CA THR A 32 -39.06 -6.72 17.20
C THR A 32 -38.60 -7.13 15.80
N PHE A 33 -39.06 -6.41 14.77
CA PHE A 33 -38.64 -6.69 13.40
C PHE A 33 -37.14 -6.44 13.19
N MET A 34 -36.60 -5.32 13.71
CA MET A 34 -35.17 -4.99 13.63
C MET A 34 -34.31 -6.07 14.30
N LEU A 35 -34.67 -6.49 15.51
CA LEU A 35 -33.97 -7.54 16.25
C LEU A 35 -34.05 -8.89 15.53
N SER A 36 -35.21 -9.22 14.92
CA SER A 36 -35.33 -10.45 14.13
C SER A 36 -34.40 -10.46 12.91
N CYS A 37 -34.21 -9.30 12.27
CA CYS A 37 -33.33 -9.14 11.12
C CYS A 37 -31.85 -9.24 11.50
N GLU A 38 -31.48 -8.78 12.69
CA GLU A 38 -30.14 -8.94 13.25
C GLU A 38 -29.88 -10.41 13.61
N ALA A 39 -30.81 -11.03 14.35
CA ALA A 39 -30.74 -12.43 14.73
C ALA A 39 -30.63 -13.38 13.50
N ASP A 40 -31.36 -13.10 12.42
CA ASP A 40 -31.23 -13.85 11.16
C ASP A 40 -29.83 -13.75 10.56
N ARG A 41 -29.20 -12.57 10.56
CA ARG A 41 -27.84 -12.38 10.04
C ARG A 41 -26.78 -13.09 10.89
N HIS A 42 -26.93 -13.05 12.22
CA HIS A 42 -26.07 -13.81 13.13
C HIS A 42 -26.21 -15.31 12.93
N ARG A 43 -27.45 -15.81 12.85
CA ARG A 43 -27.72 -17.24 12.58
C ARG A 43 -27.14 -17.70 11.23
N LYS A 44 -27.05 -16.81 10.24
CA LYS A 44 -26.43 -17.07 8.93
C LYS A 44 -24.92 -16.84 8.91
N HIS A 45 -24.30 -16.55 10.06
CA HIS A 45 -22.86 -16.34 10.20
C HIS A 45 -22.30 -15.23 9.30
N HIS A 46 -23.09 -14.18 9.04
CA HIS A 46 -22.64 -13.06 8.18
C HIS A 46 -21.47 -12.27 8.78
N PHE A 47 -21.24 -12.38 10.09
CA PHE A 47 -20.24 -11.62 10.84
C PHE A 47 -19.17 -12.50 11.49
N GLU A 48 -19.04 -13.77 11.08
CA GLU A 48 -18.09 -14.72 11.66
C GLU A 48 -16.62 -14.29 11.44
N HIS A 49 -16.31 -13.72 10.28
CA HIS A 49 -14.99 -13.22 9.92
C HIS A 49 -15.10 -11.89 9.15
N PRO A 50 -14.04 -11.05 9.17
CA PRO A 50 -13.97 -9.87 8.32
C PRO A 50 -14.22 -10.22 6.86
N SER A 51 -15.13 -9.49 6.21
CA SER A 51 -15.51 -9.70 4.80
C SER A 51 -16.17 -8.44 4.22
N CYS A 52 -16.35 -8.42 2.90
CA CYS A 52 -17.06 -7.36 2.20
C CYS A 52 -18.53 -7.73 1.89
N GLY A 53 -19.11 -8.68 2.64
CA GLY A 53 -20.44 -9.22 2.35
C GLY A 53 -20.47 -10.07 1.07
N SER A 54 -21.56 -9.98 0.31
CA SER A 54 -21.69 -10.67 -0.98
C SER A 54 -20.63 -10.19 -1.97
N THR A 55 -19.78 -11.09 -2.43
CA THR A 55 -18.69 -10.79 -3.37
C THR A 55 -19.21 -10.54 -4.79
N PHE A 56 -20.19 -11.33 -5.24
CA PHE A 56 -20.79 -11.23 -6.57
C PHE A 56 -22.26 -10.81 -6.52
N LYS A 57 -22.69 -10.07 -7.54
CA LYS A 57 -24.11 -9.76 -7.79
C LYS A 57 -24.86 -11.02 -8.20
N ASN A 58 -26.16 -11.05 -7.98
CA ASN A 58 -27.03 -12.05 -8.60
C ASN A 58 -27.21 -11.75 -10.10
N ASN A 59 -27.01 -12.76 -10.94
CA ASN A 59 -27.38 -12.69 -12.35
C ASN A 59 -28.79 -13.27 -12.55
N TYR A 60 -29.77 -12.42 -12.85
CA TYR A 60 -31.17 -12.85 -13.02
C TYR A 60 -31.38 -13.80 -14.20
N GLN A 61 -30.49 -13.81 -15.20
CA GLN A 61 -30.56 -14.75 -16.32
C GLN A 61 -30.22 -16.18 -15.90
N VAL A 62 -29.39 -16.33 -14.86
CA VAL A 62 -29.04 -17.64 -14.27
C VAL A 62 -30.24 -18.22 -13.49
N GLY A 63 -31.20 -17.39 -13.09
CA GLY A 63 -32.46 -17.83 -12.47
C GLY A 63 -32.35 -18.30 -11.02
N ARG A 64 -31.16 -18.16 -10.40
CA ARG A 64 -30.91 -18.52 -8.99
C ARG A 64 -29.82 -17.64 -8.37
N PRO A 65 -29.77 -17.54 -7.03
CA PRO A 65 -28.80 -16.69 -6.34
C PRO A 65 -27.35 -17.16 -6.55
N SER A 66 -26.40 -16.22 -6.62
CA SER A 66 -24.97 -16.51 -6.82
C SER A 66 -24.39 -17.40 -5.71
N GLY A 67 -24.84 -17.23 -4.47
CA GLY A 67 -24.45 -18.12 -3.37
C GLY A 67 -24.83 -19.57 -3.61
N GLN A 68 -25.98 -19.85 -4.20
CA GLN A 68 -26.38 -21.20 -4.56
C GLN A 68 -25.53 -21.75 -5.72
N VAL A 69 -25.23 -20.91 -6.72
CA VAL A 69 -24.37 -21.30 -7.84
C VAL A 69 -23.00 -21.75 -7.34
N PHE A 70 -22.37 -20.96 -6.46
CA PHE A 70 -21.05 -21.29 -5.91
C PHE A 70 -21.08 -22.50 -4.97
N ASP A 71 -22.14 -22.68 -4.18
CA ASP A 71 -22.32 -23.87 -3.34
C ASP A 71 -22.39 -25.15 -4.19
N GLU A 72 -23.18 -25.12 -5.27
CA GLU A 72 -23.25 -26.24 -6.21
C GLU A 72 -21.98 -26.46 -7.04
N CYS A 73 -21.07 -25.49 -7.05
CA CYS A 73 -19.72 -25.64 -7.62
C CYS A 73 -18.73 -26.27 -6.62
N GLY A 74 -19.16 -26.50 -5.37
CA GLY A 74 -18.34 -27.06 -4.30
C GLY A 74 -17.30 -26.09 -3.76
N LEU A 75 -17.55 -24.78 -3.81
CA LEU A 75 -16.55 -23.76 -3.47
C LEU A 75 -16.48 -23.39 -1.99
N LYS A 76 -17.41 -23.85 -1.14
CA LYS A 76 -17.36 -23.59 0.31
C LYS A 76 -16.05 -24.15 0.89
N GLY A 77 -15.33 -23.33 1.64
CA GLY A 77 -14.04 -23.68 2.22
C GLY A 77 -12.86 -23.64 1.25
N SER A 78 -13.05 -23.26 -0.03
CA SER A 78 -11.93 -23.01 -0.95
C SER A 78 -11.07 -21.86 -0.45
N ARG A 79 -9.75 -21.97 -0.60
CA ARG A 79 -8.77 -21.02 -0.04
C ARG A 79 -7.72 -20.56 -1.03
N VAL A 80 -7.26 -19.33 -0.84
CA VAL A 80 -6.01 -18.78 -1.39
C VAL A 80 -5.34 -17.99 -0.26
N GLY A 81 -4.17 -18.44 0.20
CA GLY A 81 -3.51 -17.84 1.36
C GLY A 81 -4.42 -17.78 2.59
N GLN A 82 -4.59 -16.59 3.18
CA GLN A 82 -5.47 -16.36 4.33
C GLN A 82 -6.92 -15.99 3.95
N SER A 83 -7.26 -16.03 2.66
CA SER A 83 -8.63 -15.83 2.16
C SER A 83 -9.38 -17.16 1.97
N GLU A 84 -10.64 -17.22 2.40
CA GLU A 84 -11.49 -18.41 2.32
C GLU A 84 -12.92 -18.09 1.86
N VAL A 85 -13.54 -18.95 1.05
CA VAL A 85 -14.99 -18.90 0.80
C VAL A 85 -15.74 -19.44 2.02
N SER A 86 -16.65 -18.66 2.58
CA SER A 86 -17.42 -19.02 3.78
C SER A 86 -18.07 -20.40 3.67
N GLN A 87 -17.92 -21.21 4.71
CA GLN A 87 -18.59 -22.51 4.83
C GLN A 87 -20.11 -22.39 4.98
N PHE A 88 -20.61 -21.22 5.41
CA PHE A 88 -22.04 -20.98 5.62
C PHE A 88 -22.69 -20.29 4.41
N HIS A 89 -21.97 -19.41 3.71
CA HIS A 89 -22.51 -18.62 2.60
C HIS A 89 -21.52 -18.52 1.43
N ALA A 90 -21.66 -19.35 0.39
CA ALA A 90 -20.65 -19.48 -0.67
C ALA A 90 -20.42 -18.23 -1.56
N ASN A 91 -21.18 -17.15 -1.38
CA ASN A 91 -20.90 -15.84 -1.99
C ASN A 91 -20.15 -14.87 -1.06
N PHE A 92 -19.70 -15.32 0.12
CA PHE A 92 -18.92 -14.52 1.06
C PHE A 92 -17.48 -15.02 1.03
N VAL A 93 -16.55 -14.09 0.86
CA VAL A 93 -15.12 -14.35 0.99
C VAL A 93 -14.64 -13.75 2.31
N TRP A 94 -14.16 -14.61 3.20
CA TRP A 94 -13.63 -14.28 4.52
C TRP A 94 -12.13 -13.99 4.46
N ASN A 95 -11.71 -13.07 5.32
CA ASN A 95 -10.33 -12.88 5.73
C ASN A 95 -10.15 -13.59 7.09
N LEU A 96 -9.38 -14.67 7.12
CA LEU A 96 -9.15 -15.46 8.34
C LEU A 96 -8.13 -14.80 9.30
N GLY A 97 -7.68 -13.58 8.97
CA GLY A 97 -6.59 -12.86 9.61
C GLY A 97 -5.38 -12.80 8.69
N GLY A 98 -4.99 -11.59 8.29
CA GLY A 98 -3.82 -11.37 7.43
C GLY A 98 -4.05 -11.59 5.93
N ALA A 99 -5.28 -11.84 5.47
CA ALA A 99 -5.55 -11.98 4.03
C ALA A 99 -5.26 -10.69 3.27
N THR A 100 -4.49 -10.81 2.19
CA THR A 100 -4.18 -9.67 1.31
C THR A 100 -5.32 -9.45 0.30
N SER A 101 -5.45 -8.22 -0.21
CA SER A 101 -6.40 -7.93 -1.29
C SER A 101 -6.12 -8.76 -2.54
N HIS A 102 -4.85 -9.08 -2.82
CA HIS A 102 -4.44 -9.96 -3.90
C HIS A 102 -4.98 -11.38 -3.71
N GLU A 103 -4.83 -11.97 -2.51
CA GLU A 103 -5.37 -13.30 -2.20
C GLU A 103 -6.90 -13.35 -2.35
N MET A 104 -7.60 -12.34 -1.84
CA MET A 104 -9.06 -12.26 -1.95
C MET A 104 -9.53 -12.15 -3.40
N LEU A 105 -8.84 -11.36 -4.24
CA LEU A 105 -9.20 -11.22 -5.65
C LEU A 105 -8.84 -12.48 -6.47
N THR A 106 -7.73 -13.13 -6.17
CA THR A 106 -7.36 -14.41 -6.79
C THR A 106 -8.39 -15.49 -6.47
N LEU A 107 -8.88 -15.54 -5.23
CA LEU A 107 -9.97 -16.45 -4.86
C LEU A 107 -11.28 -16.09 -5.58
N ALA A 108 -11.61 -14.80 -5.68
CA ALA A 108 -12.79 -14.35 -6.43
C ALA A 108 -12.71 -14.71 -7.93
N ALA A 109 -11.56 -14.53 -8.56
CA ALA A 109 -11.30 -14.94 -9.94
C ALA A 109 -11.56 -16.44 -10.13
N HIS A 110 -11.03 -17.28 -9.22
CA HIS A 110 -11.27 -18.72 -9.24
C HIS A 110 -12.75 -19.08 -9.08
N MET A 111 -13.47 -18.40 -8.18
CA MET A 111 -14.92 -18.60 -8.00
C MET A 111 -15.67 -18.32 -9.31
N ARG A 112 -15.39 -17.18 -9.95
CA ARG A 112 -16.04 -16.78 -11.21
C ARG A 112 -15.77 -17.77 -12.33
N GLU A 113 -14.51 -18.18 -12.52
CA GLU A 113 -14.12 -19.20 -13.50
C GLU A 113 -14.89 -20.50 -13.27
N ARG A 114 -15.01 -20.94 -12.01
CA ARG A 114 -15.71 -22.19 -11.67
C ARG A 114 -17.21 -22.11 -11.93
N ALA A 115 -17.85 -20.98 -11.59
CA ALA A 115 -19.26 -20.75 -11.89
C ALA A 115 -19.54 -20.72 -13.39
N LEU A 116 -18.67 -20.07 -14.17
CA LEU A 116 -18.79 -20.03 -15.63
C LEU A 116 -18.61 -21.44 -16.22
N SER A 117 -17.52 -22.14 -15.87
CA SER A 117 -17.19 -23.45 -16.45
C SER A 117 -18.19 -24.57 -16.10
N LEU A 118 -18.66 -24.62 -14.84
CA LEU A 118 -19.54 -25.70 -14.40
C LEU A 118 -21.03 -25.42 -14.59
N LYS A 119 -21.43 -24.15 -14.48
CA LYS A 119 -22.84 -23.77 -14.39
C LYS A 119 -23.26 -22.79 -15.48
N ASN A 120 -22.36 -22.45 -16.40
CA ASN A 120 -22.56 -21.44 -17.44
C ASN A 120 -23.09 -20.12 -16.85
N ALA A 121 -22.61 -19.77 -15.66
CA ALA A 121 -23.05 -18.61 -14.90
C ALA A 121 -21.92 -17.58 -14.88
N ASP A 122 -21.98 -16.61 -15.79
CA ASP A 122 -21.11 -15.44 -15.74
C ASP A 122 -21.65 -14.47 -14.68
N LEU A 123 -20.88 -14.32 -13.60
CA LEU A 123 -21.25 -13.53 -12.43
C LEU A 123 -20.36 -12.31 -12.32
N GLU A 124 -20.98 -11.15 -12.14
CA GLU A 124 -20.31 -9.86 -12.00
C GLU A 124 -19.94 -9.60 -10.53
N LEU A 125 -18.74 -9.08 -10.27
CA LEU A 125 -18.37 -8.63 -8.93
C LEU A 125 -19.31 -7.51 -8.44
N GLU A 126 -19.72 -7.61 -7.19
CA GLU A 126 -20.42 -6.54 -6.47
C GLU A 126 -19.42 -5.62 -5.78
N VAL A 127 -18.40 -6.21 -5.16
CA VAL A 127 -17.30 -5.47 -4.53
C VAL A 127 -16.55 -4.65 -5.57
N GLN A 128 -16.05 -3.49 -5.16
CA GLN A 128 -15.32 -2.55 -6.00
C GLN A 128 -13.87 -2.53 -5.51
N PRO A 129 -12.95 -3.25 -6.16
CA PRO A 129 -11.56 -3.29 -5.73
C PRO A 129 -10.87 -1.96 -6.06
N ILE A 130 -10.16 -1.42 -5.07
CA ILE A 130 -9.40 -0.17 -5.18
C ILE A 130 -7.94 -0.49 -4.91
N GLY A 131 -7.05 -0.10 -5.83
CA GLY A 131 -5.63 -0.35 -5.70
C GLY A 131 -4.95 -0.61 -7.06
N LEU A 132 -3.68 -0.98 -7.01
CA LEU A 132 -2.92 -1.43 -8.17
C LEU A 132 -2.89 -2.96 -8.13
N PHE A 133 -3.41 -3.60 -9.18
CA PHE A 133 -3.37 -5.06 -9.34
C PHE A 133 -2.86 -5.40 -10.74
N GLU A 134 -2.33 -6.61 -10.89
CA GLU A 134 -1.92 -7.12 -12.19
C GLU A 134 -3.12 -7.22 -13.16
N GLU A 135 -2.89 -6.92 -14.44
CA GLU A 135 -3.96 -6.92 -15.47
C GLU A 135 -4.67 -8.28 -15.56
N LYS A 136 -3.93 -9.38 -15.41
CA LYS A 136 -4.50 -10.75 -15.42
C LYS A 136 -5.60 -10.94 -14.36
N ILE A 137 -5.48 -10.31 -13.19
CA ILE A 137 -6.45 -10.44 -12.10
C ILE A 137 -7.70 -9.60 -12.41
N TYR A 138 -7.53 -8.42 -13.00
CA TYR A 138 -8.65 -7.59 -13.45
C TYR A 138 -9.52 -8.34 -14.44
N ASP A 139 -8.91 -8.95 -15.45
CA ASP A 139 -9.61 -9.66 -16.52
C ASP A 139 -10.30 -10.93 -15.99
N ALA A 140 -9.61 -11.69 -15.15
CA ALA A 140 -10.17 -12.91 -14.55
C ALA A 140 -11.41 -12.62 -13.68
N CYS A 141 -11.42 -11.47 -13.00
CA CYS A 141 -12.56 -11.00 -12.22
C CYS A 141 -13.63 -10.24 -13.04
N ALA A 142 -13.40 -10.00 -14.34
CA ALA A 142 -14.18 -9.06 -15.17
C ALA A 142 -14.46 -7.73 -14.48
N MET A 143 -13.43 -7.19 -13.82
CA MET A 143 -13.54 -5.89 -13.18
C MET A 143 -13.68 -4.81 -14.24
N SER A 144 -14.70 -3.96 -14.11
CA SER A 144 -14.66 -2.66 -14.77
C SER A 144 -13.49 -1.87 -14.20
N ARG A 145 -12.65 -1.30 -15.06
CA ARG A 145 -11.51 -0.46 -14.68
C ARG A 145 -12.04 0.78 -13.91
N LEU A 146 -12.00 0.73 -12.58
CA LEU A 146 -12.40 1.85 -11.72
C LEU A 146 -11.23 2.83 -11.66
N GLY A 147 -11.36 3.96 -12.37
CA GLY A 147 -10.26 4.91 -12.55
C GLY A 147 -9.28 4.47 -13.64
N PRO A 148 -8.27 5.31 -13.99
CA PRO A 148 -7.51 5.15 -15.21
C PRO A 148 -6.80 3.80 -15.20
N SER A 149 -7.27 2.91 -16.05
CA SER A 149 -6.48 1.78 -16.48
C SER A 149 -5.25 2.29 -17.18
N TYR A 150 -4.16 1.55 -17.03
CA TYR A 150 -2.86 1.82 -17.60
C TYR A 150 -2.80 1.78 -19.15
N ALA A 151 -3.94 1.93 -19.84
CA ALA A 151 -4.03 2.16 -21.26
C ALA A 151 -4.96 3.36 -21.57
N GLU A 152 -4.35 4.43 -22.07
CA GLU A 152 -4.93 5.39 -23.04
C GLU A 152 -6.13 6.30 -22.70
N GLU A 153 -6.49 6.59 -21.44
CA GLU A 153 -7.53 7.60 -21.19
C GLU A 153 -6.99 8.98 -20.75
N LYS A 154 -7.19 9.97 -21.62
CA LYS A 154 -6.96 11.42 -21.44
C LYS A 154 -7.92 12.06 -20.41
N SER A 155 -8.16 11.42 -19.28
CA SER A 155 -9.05 11.93 -18.24
C SER A 155 -8.25 12.72 -17.21
N ARG A 156 -8.61 14.01 -17.05
CA ARG A 156 -8.08 14.90 -16.00
C ARG A 156 -8.48 14.33 -14.63
N SER A 157 -7.53 13.66 -13.99
CA SER A 157 -7.49 13.42 -12.53
C SER A 157 -8.71 12.72 -11.94
N GLN A 158 -8.88 11.42 -12.21
CA GLN A 158 -9.76 10.58 -11.40
C GLN A 158 -8.93 9.90 -10.33
N TRP A 159 -9.09 10.37 -9.09
CA TRP A 159 -8.46 9.79 -7.91
C TRP A 159 -9.31 8.61 -7.43
N VAL A 160 -8.68 7.45 -7.24
CA VAL A 160 -9.27 6.35 -6.47
C VAL A 160 -8.32 6.06 -5.31
N GLY A 161 -8.78 6.30 -4.09
CA GLY A 161 -8.00 6.12 -2.88
C GLY A 161 -8.83 6.46 -1.65
N LEU A 162 -8.48 5.88 -0.50
CA LEU A 162 -9.00 6.34 0.78
C LEU A 162 -8.47 7.76 1.01
N LEU A 163 -9.38 8.74 1.03
CA LEU A 163 -9.02 10.09 1.43
C LEU A 163 -8.65 10.06 2.92
N TRP A 164 -7.36 10.15 3.22
CA TRP A 164 -6.90 10.42 4.57
C TRP A 164 -7.37 11.82 4.97
N HIS A 165 -8.22 11.91 5.99
CA HIS A 165 -8.62 13.20 6.54
C HIS A 165 -7.50 13.71 7.47
N PRO A 166 -6.89 14.88 7.20
CA PRO A 166 -5.71 15.33 7.94
C PRO A 166 -5.89 15.60 9.43
N GLY A 167 -7.13 15.75 9.89
CA GLY A 167 -7.48 15.87 11.30
C GLY A 167 -7.91 14.55 11.95
N SER A 168 -7.76 13.41 11.27
CA SER A 168 -7.99 12.11 11.90
C SER A 168 -6.85 11.87 12.87
N ALA A 169 -7.05 12.19 14.14
CA ALA A 169 -6.28 11.56 15.19
C ALA A 169 -6.50 10.05 14.98
N VAL A 170 -5.46 9.32 14.58
CA VAL A 170 -5.43 7.89 14.82
C VAL A 170 -5.66 7.80 16.32
N HIS A 171 -6.81 7.27 16.73
CA HIS A 171 -7.03 7.00 18.14
C HIS A 171 -5.86 6.13 18.56
N ALA A 172 -4.95 6.70 19.35
CA ALA A 172 -3.84 5.99 19.95
C ALA A 172 -4.47 4.91 20.83
N SER A 173 -4.66 3.71 20.25
CA SER A 173 -4.55 2.50 21.02
C SER A 173 -3.26 2.62 21.82
N PRO A 174 -3.21 2.21 23.11
CA PRO A 174 -1.97 2.25 23.88
C PRO A 174 -0.84 1.71 23.01
N ALA A 175 0.17 2.55 22.75
CA ALA A 175 1.14 2.33 21.69
C ALA A 175 1.78 0.94 21.84
N SER A 176 1.35 -0.01 21.01
CA SER A 176 1.94 -1.34 20.94
C SER A 176 3.08 -1.25 19.92
N PHE A 177 4.31 -1.23 20.41
CA PHE A 177 5.47 -1.29 19.54
C PHE A 177 5.75 -2.76 19.13
N PRO A 178 6.20 -3.00 17.88
CA PRO A 178 6.48 -2.02 16.85
C PRO A 178 5.20 -1.42 16.21
N SER A 179 5.19 -0.10 15.96
CA SER A 179 4.11 0.60 15.25
C SER A 179 4.52 0.93 13.82
N ILE A 180 3.58 0.85 12.87
CA ILE A 180 3.84 1.13 11.46
C ILE A 180 3.73 2.64 11.22
N LEU A 181 4.85 3.29 10.91
CA LEU A 181 4.89 4.71 10.54
C LEU A 181 4.55 4.92 9.07
N MET A 182 5.01 4.00 8.22
CA MET A 182 4.84 4.05 6.77
C MET A 182 4.83 2.64 6.21
N GLN A 183 3.90 2.34 5.32
CA GLN A 183 3.92 1.14 4.49
C GLN A 183 3.41 1.51 3.10
N SER A 184 4.18 1.21 2.05
CA SER A 184 3.83 1.62 0.70
C SER A 184 4.49 0.76 -0.37
N PRO A 185 3.79 0.37 -1.44
CA PRO A 185 4.42 -0.27 -2.60
C PRO A 185 5.28 0.74 -3.37
N PHE A 186 6.30 0.26 -4.07
CA PHE A 186 7.13 1.10 -4.93
C PHE A 186 6.44 1.40 -6.27
N GLN A 187 6.19 2.68 -6.53
CA GLN A 187 5.59 3.16 -7.77
C GLN A 187 6.64 3.83 -8.64
N HIS A 188 6.65 3.53 -9.94
CA HIS A 188 7.58 4.16 -10.88
C HIS A 188 7.47 5.69 -10.80
N TYR A 189 8.60 6.39 -10.69
CA TYR A 189 8.71 7.82 -10.42
C TYR A 189 7.85 8.65 -11.39
N PHE A 190 7.98 8.36 -12.69
CA PHE A 190 7.21 9.02 -13.76
C PHE A 190 5.78 8.48 -13.98
N ARG A 191 5.30 7.57 -13.11
CA ARG A 191 4.01 6.87 -13.25
C ARG A 191 3.79 6.23 -14.61
N LYS A 192 4.83 5.61 -15.18
CA LYS A 192 4.71 4.87 -16.43
C LYS A 192 3.70 3.73 -16.22
N PRO A 193 2.69 3.61 -17.09
CA PRO A 193 1.74 2.50 -17.01
C PRO A 193 2.42 1.13 -17.04
N GLY A 194 1.98 0.19 -16.19
CA GLY A 194 2.50 -1.20 -16.13
C GLY A 194 3.95 -1.35 -15.63
N SER A 195 4.61 -0.26 -15.22
CA SER A 195 6.04 -0.26 -14.89
C SER A 195 6.36 -0.27 -13.40
N GLY A 196 5.36 -0.43 -12.52
CA GLY A 196 5.57 -0.48 -11.07
C GLY A 196 6.22 -1.78 -10.61
N GLN A 197 6.70 -1.81 -9.37
CA GLN A 197 7.14 -3.04 -8.70
C GLN A 197 6.11 -3.40 -7.63
N PRO A 198 4.89 -3.85 -8.00
CA PRO A 198 3.80 -4.04 -7.04
C PRO A 198 4.13 -5.09 -5.97
N ASP A 199 5.01 -6.04 -6.29
CA ASP A 199 5.44 -7.11 -5.38
C ASP A 199 6.55 -6.67 -4.42
N VAL A 200 7.09 -5.45 -4.59
CA VAL A 200 8.11 -4.87 -3.72
C VAL A 200 7.52 -3.67 -2.98
N HIS A 201 7.57 -3.71 -1.66
CA HIS A 201 7.07 -2.65 -0.82
C HIS A 201 8.09 -2.26 0.24
N VAL A 202 7.92 -1.06 0.79
CA VAL A 202 8.70 -0.57 1.91
C VAL A 202 7.82 -0.48 3.14
N GLN A 203 8.42 -0.73 4.29
CA GLN A 203 7.85 -0.50 5.60
C GLN A 203 8.85 0.25 6.48
N LEU A 204 8.35 1.22 7.25
CA LEU A 204 9.09 1.90 8.30
C LEU A 204 8.32 1.72 9.61
N LEU A 205 9.00 1.14 10.59
CA LEU A 205 8.48 0.84 11.92
C LEU A 205 9.12 1.74 12.96
N GLN A 206 8.35 2.15 13.96
CA GLN A 206 8.86 2.64 15.24
C GLN A 206 8.88 1.47 16.23
N LEU A 207 10.02 1.24 16.89
CA LEU A 207 10.27 0.06 17.72
C LEU A 207 10.05 0.29 19.22
N MET A 208 9.99 1.54 19.66
CA MET A 208 9.75 1.95 21.05
C MET A 208 9.30 3.41 21.10
N SER A 209 8.80 3.86 22.26
CA SER A 209 8.40 5.25 22.46
C SER A 209 9.58 6.20 22.36
N ILE A 210 9.34 7.48 22.03
CA ILE A 210 10.37 8.52 22.08
C ILE A 210 11.00 8.61 23.48
N ASP A 211 10.21 8.50 24.54
CA ASP A 211 10.71 8.65 25.89
C ASP A 211 11.65 7.50 26.29
N ASP A 212 11.31 6.25 25.94
CA ASP A 212 12.20 5.11 26.13
C ASP A 212 13.48 5.24 25.29
N ALA A 213 13.34 5.74 24.06
CA ALA A 213 14.44 5.94 23.13
C ALA A 213 15.42 7.03 23.60
N ARG A 214 14.93 8.11 24.20
CA ARG A 214 15.74 9.16 24.84
C ARG A 214 16.58 8.60 26.00
N MET A 215 16.03 7.67 26.77
CA MET A 215 16.74 7.00 27.85
C MET A 215 17.74 5.95 27.34
N ASN A 216 17.58 5.47 26.10
CA ASN A 216 18.39 4.41 25.51
C ASN A 216 18.82 4.76 24.07
N PRO A 217 19.60 5.83 23.85
CA PRO A 217 19.81 6.40 22.51
C PRO A 217 20.53 5.49 21.51
N GLU A 218 21.22 4.45 21.99
CA GLU A 218 21.91 3.45 21.17
C GLU A 218 21.00 2.29 20.70
N LYS A 219 19.82 2.12 21.31
CA LYS A 219 18.93 1.02 20.91
C LYS A 219 18.26 1.33 19.56
N PRO A 220 17.97 0.28 18.76
CA PRO A 220 17.10 0.39 17.59
C PRO A 220 15.81 1.14 17.92
N PHE A 221 15.55 2.23 17.19
CA PHE A 221 14.36 3.05 17.37
C PHE A 221 13.46 3.01 16.13
N LEU A 222 14.05 3.09 14.94
CA LEU A 222 13.34 2.84 13.68
C LEU A 222 13.85 1.55 13.04
N ARG A 223 12.97 0.84 12.34
CA ARG A 223 13.33 -0.24 11.43
C ARG A 223 12.77 0.04 10.06
N TRP A 224 13.66 0.09 9.07
CA TRP A 224 13.31 0.15 7.66
C TRP A 224 13.42 -1.23 7.05
N GLU A 225 12.40 -1.64 6.32
CA GLU A 225 12.34 -2.91 5.60
C GLU A 225 11.92 -2.67 4.15
N THR A 226 12.67 -3.22 3.21
CA THR A 226 12.26 -3.39 1.81
C THR A 226 11.93 -4.86 1.61
N ILE A 227 10.67 -5.15 1.30
CA ILE A 227 10.10 -6.50 1.33
C ILE A 227 9.65 -6.88 -0.08
N GLN A 228 10.01 -8.08 -0.52
CA GLN A 228 9.48 -8.71 -1.74
C GLN A 228 8.50 -9.83 -1.38
N ASN A 229 7.32 -9.82 -1.98
CA ASN A 229 6.30 -10.84 -1.74
C ASN A 229 6.56 -12.13 -2.52
N SER A 230 7.23 -12.02 -3.67
CA SER A 230 7.53 -13.15 -4.56
C SER A 230 8.78 -12.89 -5.39
N GLY A 231 9.39 -13.97 -5.89
CA GLY A 231 10.54 -13.89 -6.79
C GLY A 231 11.89 -13.91 -6.05
N THR A 232 12.90 -13.36 -6.70
CA THR A 232 14.27 -13.31 -6.18
C THR A 232 14.82 -11.90 -6.30
N TRP A 233 15.75 -11.54 -5.40
CA TRP A 233 16.35 -10.21 -5.41
C TRP A 233 17.07 -9.90 -6.74
N GLN A 234 17.59 -10.91 -7.44
CA GLN A 234 18.24 -10.75 -8.73
C GLN A 234 17.31 -10.22 -9.83
N GLN A 235 16.00 -10.45 -9.71
CA GLN A 235 15.01 -9.95 -10.66
C GLN A 235 14.67 -8.49 -10.40
N VAL A 236 14.77 -8.06 -9.13
CA VAL A 236 14.48 -6.68 -8.70
C VAL A 236 15.73 -5.79 -8.80
N PHE A 237 16.91 -6.31 -8.45
CA PHE A 237 18.17 -5.58 -8.37
C PHE A 237 19.16 -6.09 -9.44
N PRO A 238 19.07 -5.61 -10.69
CA PRO A 238 19.89 -6.12 -11.80
C PRO A 238 21.36 -5.72 -11.74
N LEU A 239 21.67 -4.49 -11.29
CA LEU A 239 23.04 -3.95 -11.25
C LEU A 239 23.65 -4.19 -9.87
N ARG A 240 24.78 -4.88 -9.81
CA ARG A 240 25.36 -5.37 -8.55
C ARG A 240 26.84 -5.04 -8.42
N PRO A 241 27.33 -4.68 -7.21
CA PRO A 241 28.76 -4.53 -6.98
C PRO A 241 29.48 -5.89 -7.04
N ASP A 242 30.69 -5.90 -7.60
CA ASP A 242 31.57 -7.07 -7.58
C ASP A 242 32.38 -7.19 -6.26
N GLN A 243 32.25 -6.21 -5.37
CA GLN A 243 33.00 -6.13 -4.12
C GLN A 243 32.37 -6.99 -3.01
N PRO A 244 33.12 -7.32 -1.94
CA PRO A 244 32.55 -7.96 -0.76
C PRO A 244 31.58 -7.02 -0.03
N ALA A 245 30.53 -7.60 0.53
CA ALA A 245 29.53 -6.91 1.35
C ALA A 245 30.16 -6.12 2.50
N ASP A 246 30.15 -4.79 2.37
CA ASP A 246 30.52 -3.82 3.41
C ASP A 246 30.06 -2.43 2.93
N PHE A 247 30.45 -1.40 3.68
CA PHE A 247 30.38 -0.02 3.26
C PHE A 247 31.05 0.17 1.89
N LEU A 248 30.29 0.68 0.92
CA LEU A 248 30.76 0.96 -0.44
C LEU A 248 30.41 2.40 -0.82
N ASP A 249 31.44 3.22 -1.08
CA ASP A 249 31.24 4.56 -1.64
C ASP A 249 30.69 4.47 -3.06
N GLU A 250 29.93 5.48 -3.47
CA GLU A 250 29.25 5.56 -4.77
C GLU A 250 28.28 4.39 -5.06
N LEU A 251 27.67 3.82 -4.01
CA LEU A 251 26.73 2.71 -4.13
C LEU A 251 25.55 3.00 -5.08
N TRP A 252 25.17 4.27 -5.23
CA TRP A 252 24.20 4.79 -6.20
C TRP A 252 24.46 4.42 -7.67
N GLN A 253 25.65 3.92 -8.02
CA GLN A 253 25.95 3.39 -9.36
C GLN A 253 25.28 2.03 -9.64
N PHE A 254 24.81 1.34 -8.60
CA PHE A 254 24.20 0.02 -8.66
C PHE A 254 22.69 0.08 -8.40
N SER A 255 22.04 -1.09 -8.40
CA SER A 255 20.65 -1.20 -8.00
C SER A 255 20.58 -1.17 -6.47
N VAL A 256 19.87 -0.19 -5.92
CA VAL A 256 19.80 0.07 -4.48
C VAL A 256 18.39 0.31 -4.00
N SER A 257 18.14 -0.09 -2.76
CA SER A 257 17.01 0.39 -1.98
C SER A 257 17.48 1.55 -1.14
N GLU A 258 16.70 2.62 -1.09
CA GLU A 258 17.09 3.87 -0.45
C GLU A 258 16.02 4.33 0.55
N LEU A 259 16.47 4.90 1.67
CA LEU A 259 15.64 5.60 2.64
C LEU A 259 16.21 6.98 2.89
N PHE A 260 15.32 7.96 2.87
CA PHE A 260 15.59 9.33 3.22
C PHE A 260 14.82 9.70 4.48
N ILE A 261 15.51 10.34 5.43
CA ILE A 261 14.92 10.89 6.64
C ILE A 261 15.33 12.35 6.76
N ALA A 262 14.36 13.25 6.71
CA ALA A 262 14.57 14.69 6.85
C ALA A 262 13.96 15.21 8.16
N HIS A 263 14.41 16.41 8.52
CA HIS A 263 13.92 17.11 9.70
C HIS A 263 12.40 17.35 9.62
N GLY A 264 11.66 17.16 10.72
CA GLY A 264 10.19 17.31 10.73
C GLY A 264 9.71 18.72 10.34
N ASN A 265 10.55 19.74 10.61
CA ASN A 265 10.38 21.10 10.10
C ASN A 265 11.04 21.28 8.71
N ASN A 266 10.30 21.84 7.76
CA ASN A 266 10.59 21.82 6.33
C ASN A 266 11.66 22.82 5.84
N ASN A 267 12.29 23.58 6.73
CA ASN A 267 12.97 24.81 6.32
C ASN A 267 14.49 24.65 6.14
N SER A 268 15.13 23.61 6.69
CA SER A 268 16.60 23.47 6.59
C SER A 268 17.06 22.77 5.32
N GLY A 269 16.27 21.82 4.79
CA GLY A 269 16.65 20.99 3.65
C GLY A 269 17.74 19.96 3.99
N GLU A 270 18.06 19.81 5.26
CA GLU A 270 18.94 18.77 5.81
C GLU A 270 18.21 17.42 5.83
N TYR A 271 18.94 16.35 5.52
CA TYR A 271 18.40 15.00 5.56
C TYR A 271 19.52 13.96 5.64
N LEU A 272 19.15 12.76 6.06
CA LEU A 272 19.97 11.56 6.00
C LEU A 272 19.49 10.70 4.84
N GLU A 273 20.44 10.07 4.17
CA GLU A 273 20.24 9.11 3.10
C GLU A 273 20.92 7.80 3.49
N PHE A 274 20.20 6.70 3.31
CA PHE A 274 20.70 5.35 3.53
C PHE A 274 20.43 4.55 2.26
N GLU A 275 21.42 3.82 1.78
CA GLU A 275 21.25 2.91 0.65
C GLU A 275 21.72 1.51 1.04
N MET A 276 21.09 0.49 0.47
CA MET A 276 21.51 -0.91 0.64
C MET A 276 21.27 -1.77 -0.61
N THR A 277 22.05 -2.83 -0.75
CA THR A 277 21.85 -3.87 -1.78
C THR A 277 21.53 -5.23 -1.16
N PRO A 278 20.91 -6.16 -1.93
CA PRO A 278 20.71 -7.54 -1.50
C PRO A 278 21.99 -8.32 -1.20
N GLU A 279 23.14 -7.86 -1.68
CA GLU A 279 24.44 -8.48 -1.37
C GLU A 279 24.97 -8.05 -0.01
N GLY A 280 24.32 -7.08 0.67
CA GLY A 280 24.73 -6.58 1.97
C GLY A 280 25.69 -5.38 1.91
N HIS A 281 25.83 -4.75 0.74
CA HIS A 281 26.48 -3.45 0.63
C HIS A 281 25.56 -2.36 1.16
N TRP A 282 26.14 -1.30 1.73
CA TRP A 282 25.37 -0.19 2.26
C TRP A 282 26.18 1.11 2.25
N ILE A 283 25.47 2.23 2.31
CA ILE A 283 26.06 3.55 2.58
C ILE A 283 25.10 4.38 3.42
N ALA A 284 25.64 5.32 4.19
CA ALA A 284 24.88 6.34 4.89
C ALA A 284 25.52 7.72 4.67
N ILE A 285 24.70 8.70 4.34
CA ILE A 285 25.14 10.06 3.98
C ILE A 285 24.30 11.07 4.74
N ALA A 286 24.95 12.06 5.34
CA ALA A 286 24.28 13.23 5.92
C ALA A 286 24.42 14.42 4.97
N PHE A 287 23.31 15.09 4.72
CA PHE A 287 23.24 16.32 3.94
C PHE A 287 22.88 17.47 4.87
N ASP A 288 23.73 18.50 4.88
CA ASP A 288 23.56 19.75 5.64
C ASP A 288 22.71 20.79 4.87
N ALA A 289 22.36 20.49 3.63
CA ALA A 289 21.52 21.30 2.75
C ALA A 289 20.96 20.42 1.62
N PRO A 290 19.96 20.89 0.85
CA PRO A 290 19.45 20.15 -0.31
C PRO A 290 20.57 19.76 -1.27
N ARG A 291 20.58 18.48 -1.70
CA ARG A 291 21.63 17.93 -2.56
C ARG A 291 21.77 18.73 -3.85
N LYS A 292 23.00 19.10 -4.17
CA LYS A 292 23.40 19.63 -5.47
C LYS A 292 24.24 18.59 -6.19
N ARG A 293 23.75 18.08 -7.33
CA ARG A 293 24.29 16.93 -8.08
C ARG A 293 25.75 17.04 -8.57
N LYS A 294 26.43 18.18 -8.38
CA LYS A 294 27.79 18.44 -8.89
C LYS A 294 28.78 18.95 -7.83
N SER A 295 28.37 19.05 -6.56
CA SER A 295 29.22 19.60 -5.51
C SER A 295 29.58 18.54 -4.47
N ASN A 296 30.78 18.65 -3.88
CA ASN A 296 31.34 17.75 -2.86
C ASN A 296 30.62 17.83 -1.48
N HIS A 297 29.30 18.04 -1.47
CA HIS A 297 28.48 18.07 -0.25
C HIS A 297 28.03 16.64 0.17
N GLN A 298 28.73 15.62 -0.32
CA GLN A 298 28.42 14.20 -0.19
C GLN A 298 29.71 13.49 0.25
N ILE A 299 30.25 13.81 1.43
CA ILE A 299 31.44 13.10 1.93
C ILE A 299 30.95 12.05 2.93
N PRO A 300 30.67 10.81 2.48
CA PRO A 300 30.30 9.75 3.39
C PRO A 300 31.53 9.39 4.24
N LYS A 301 31.34 9.32 5.56
CA LYS A 301 32.41 8.97 6.50
C LYS A 301 31.97 7.77 7.30
N LYS A 302 32.47 6.58 6.94
CA LYS A 302 32.16 5.30 7.60
C LYS A 302 32.30 5.39 9.13
N GLU A 303 33.33 6.10 9.60
CA GLU A 303 33.62 6.32 11.03
C GLU A 303 32.50 7.06 11.78
N HIS A 304 31.70 7.87 11.09
CA HIS A 304 30.56 8.60 11.67
C HIS A 304 29.31 7.71 11.80
N TRP A 305 29.30 6.55 11.15
CA TRP A 305 28.20 5.60 11.10
C TRP A 305 28.64 4.26 11.71
N PRO A 306 28.84 4.17 13.04
CA PRO A 306 29.15 2.89 13.66
C PRO A 306 28.07 1.87 13.30
N GLN A 307 28.48 0.61 13.11
CA GLN A 307 27.73 -0.48 12.46
C GLN A 307 26.20 -0.33 12.60
N LEU A 308 25.55 0.18 11.56
CA LEU A 308 24.10 0.05 11.43
C LEU A 308 23.79 -1.45 11.35
N ASN A 309 22.70 -1.88 11.97
CA ASN A 309 22.31 -3.27 11.93
C ASN A 309 21.50 -3.51 10.65
N TRP A 310 22.18 -3.86 9.56
CA TRP A 310 21.53 -4.34 8.34
C TRP A 310 21.46 -5.86 8.30
N GLN A 311 20.37 -6.37 7.74
CA GLN A 311 20.13 -7.80 7.58
C GLN A 311 19.58 -8.05 6.18
N VAL A 312 20.10 -9.08 5.52
CA VAL A 312 19.59 -9.56 4.25
C VAL A 312 18.94 -10.91 4.50
N ALA A 313 17.63 -10.97 4.29
CA ALA A 313 16.87 -12.20 4.25
C ALA A 313 16.43 -12.51 2.81
N GLN A 314 15.86 -13.71 2.62
CA GLN A 314 15.35 -14.13 1.31
C GLN A 314 14.29 -13.18 0.76
N ASN A 315 13.45 -12.60 1.62
CA ASN A 315 12.31 -11.77 1.24
C ASN A 315 12.33 -10.35 1.84
N ALA A 316 13.31 -10.00 2.66
CA ALA A 316 13.43 -8.67 3.25
C ALA A 316 14.87 -8.17 3.29
N LEU A 317 15.06 -6.89 3.00
CA LEU A 317 16.27 -6.13 3.32
C LEU A 317 15.93 -5.20 4.48
N THR A 318 16.64 -5.32 5.59
CA THR A 318 16.30 -4.62 6.84
C THR A 318 17.46 -3.75 7.30
N CYS A 319 17.17 -2.56 7.81
CA CYS A 319 18.11 -1.74 8.57
C CYS A 319 17.45 -1.17 9.82
N GLU A 320 18.09 -1.36 10.96
CA GLU A 320 17.68 -0.75 12.23
C GLU A 320 18.52 0.49 12.53
N LEU A 321 17.83 1.60 12.80
CA LEU A 321 18.41 2.91 13.06
C LEU A 321 18.29 3.23 14.56
N PRO A 322 19.41 3.43 15.27
CA PRO A 322 19.41 3.92 16.63
C PRO A 322 18.77 5.30 16.78
N TYR A 323 18.15 5.56 17.94
CA TYR A 323 17.53 6.86 18.22
C TYR A 323 18.51 8.02 18.06
N ARG A 324 19.78 7.88 18.51
CA ARG A 324 20.78 8.95 18.39
C ARG A 324 21.00 9.47 16.97
N ILE A 325 20.76 8.63 15.96
CA ILE A 325 20.97 8.99 14.55
C ILE A 325 19.83 9.88 14.06
N VAL A 326 18.60 9.55 14.43
CA VAL A 326 17.41 10.24 13.94
C VAL A 326 16.96 11.38 14.86
N ALA A 327 17.37 11.38 16.13
CA ALA A 327 17.00 12.38 17.13
C ALA A 327 17.20 13.84 16.67
N PRO A 328 18.29 14.22 15.98
CA PRO A 328 18.47 15.59 15.49
C PRO A 328 17.45 16.03 14.45
N LEU A 329 16.75 15.09 13.81
CA LEU A 329 15.74 15.37 12.78
C LEU A 329 14.32 15.43 13.35
N ILE A 330 14.10 14.94 14.58
CA ILE A 330 12.77 14.90 15.18
C ILE A 330 12.36 16.31 15.60
N PHE A 331 11.21 16.77 15.10
CA PHE A 331 10.64 18.06 15.48
C PHE A 331 9.16 17.91 15.78
N ASN A 332 8.72 18.30 16.98
CA ASN A 332 7.35 18.10 17.46
C ASN A 332 6.84 16.66 17.30
N ASN A 333 7.69 15.67 17.64
CA ASN A 333 7.43 14.25 17.43
C ASN A 333 7.11 13.88 15.97
N GLU A 334 7.56 14.67 15.00
CA GLU A 334 7.44 14.36 13.57
C GLU A 334 8.80 14.16 12.92
N LEU A 335 8.81 13.27 11.94
CA LEU A 335 9.87 13.13 10.93
C LEU A 335 9.27 13.29 9.54
N ARG A 336 10.15 13.50 8.57
CA ARG A 336 9.81 13.45 7.15
C ARG A 336 10.57 12.31 6.50
N VAL A 337 9.87 11.42 5.81
CA VAL A 337 10.47 10.21 5.24
C VAL A 337 10.10 10.01 3.78
N GLN A 338 11.01 9.40 3.03
CA GLN A 338 10.80 8.97 1.67
C GLN A 338 11.63 7.72 1.43
N ALA A 339 11.11 6.74 0.69
CA ALA A 339 11.91 5.64 0.18
C ALA A 339 11.98 5.66 -1.34
N CYS A 340 13.06 5.11 -1.89
CA CYS A 340 13.28 4.95 -3.32
C CYS A 340 13.79 3.53 -3.63
N LEU A 341 13.48 3.02 -4.83
CA LEU A 341 14.29 2.01 -5.49
C LEU A 341 14.94 2.66 -6.70
N SER A 342 16.27 2.69 -6.72
CA SER A 342 17.03 3.12 -7.88
C SER A 342 17.61 1.89 -8.55
N LEU A 343 17.04 1.50 -9.69
CA LEU A 343 17.39 0.26 -10.39
C LEU A 343 18.22 0.54 -11.66
N GLY A 344 18.83 1.72 -11.75
CA GLY A 344 19.60 2.16 -12.91
C GLY A 344 18.74 2.22 -14.18
N GLY A 345 19.13 1.46 -15.20
CA GLY A 345 18.45 1.43 -16.50
C GLY A 345 17.00 0.94 -16.46
N GLU A 346 16.63 0.17 -15.43
CA GLU A 346 15.26 -0.33 -15.22
C GLU A 346 14.32 0.73 -14.61
N GLY A 347 14.86 1.87 -14.20
CA GLY A 347 14.09 3.02 -13.74
C GLY A 347 14.20 3.28 -12.24
N TRP A 348 13.38 4.22 -11.78
CA TRP A 348 13.39 4.75 -10.43
C TRP A 348 11.98 4.74 -9.86
N PHE A 349 11.84 4.40 -8.59
CA PHE A 349 10.56 4.16 -7.96
C PHE A 349 10.48 4.86 -6.62
N LEU A 350 9.32 5.40 -6.26
CA LEU A 350 9.10 6.10 -5.00
C LEU A 350 8.04 5.44 -4.16
N ALA A 351 8.27 5.48 -2.84
CA ALA A 351 7.33 5.03 -1.83
C ALA A 351 7.41 5.94 -0.57
N PRO A 352 6.34 6.65 -0.20
CA PRO A 352 5.10 6.82 -0.95
C PRO A 352 5.36 7.73 -2.17
N HIS A 353 4.53 7.61 -3.20
CA HIS A 353 4.69 8.42 -4.41
C HIS A 353 4.21 9.86 -4.20
N TRP A 354 4.98 10.82 -4.72
CA TRP A 354 4.53 12.20 -4.93
C TRP A 354 4.90 12.68 -6.33
N ASN A 355 4.12 13.61 -6.89
CA ASN A 355 4.30 14.09 -8.26
C ASN A 355 5.10 15.42 -8.30
N PRO A 356 6.25 15.49 -9.01
CA PRO A 356 6.97 16.74 -9.28
C PRO A 356 6.10 17.85 -9.89
N SER A 357 5.13 17.51 -10.76
CA SER A 357 4.39 18.42 -11.63
C SER A 357 3.12 19.03 -11.00
N ALA A 358 3.09 19.25 -9.68
CA ALA A 358 1.99 19.95 -9.03
C ALA A 358 2.04 21.49 -9.19
N SER A 359 2.82 22.02 -10.13
CA SER A 359 2.48 23.27 -10.80
C SER A 359 1.38 22.96 -11.81
N ASN A 360 0.35 23.79 -11.92
CA ASN A 360 -0.89 23.61 -12.71
C ASN A 360 -0.74 23.36 -14.24
N GLU A 361 0.39 22.87 -14.73
CA GLU A 361 0.66 22.56 -16.13
C GLU A 361 1.33 21.18 -16.26
N CYS A 362 0.86 20.42 -17.24
CA CYS A 362 1.45 19.19 -17.79
C CYS A 362 1.32 17.88 -16.98
N TRP A 363 0.25 17.16 -17.28
CA TRP A 363 0.26 15.70 -17.46
C TRP A 363 0.65 15.34 -18.91
N ASP A 364 1.56 16.10 -19.53
CA ASP A 364 2.03 15.77 -20.87
C ASP A 364 2.73 14.41 -20.83
N THR A 365 2.09 13.43 -21.46
CA THR A 365 2.58 12.07 -21.69
C THR A 365 3.80 12.05 -22.62
N GLN A 366 4.30 13.21 -23.07
CA GLN A 366 5.63 13.31 -23.62
C GLN A 366 6.65 13.12 -22.50
N HIS A 367 7.14 11.88 -22.43
CA HIS A 367 8.47 11.58 -21.96
C HIS A 367 9.42 12.64 -22.53
N LYS A 368 9.81 13.64 -21.73
CA LYS A 368 11.00 14.43 -22.04
C LYS A 368 12.16 13.50 -21.72
N PRO A 369 12.85 12.92 -22.71
CA PRO A 369 13.86 11.88 -22.49
C PRO A 369 15.00 12.34 -21.56
N ASP A 370 15.13 13.65 -21.38
CA ASP A 370 16.23 14.28 -20.67
C ASP A 370 15.94 14.65 -19.20
N VAL A 371 14.71 14.43 -18.70
CA VAL A 371 14.39 14.75 -17.30
C VAL A 371 14.80 13.58 -16.42
N LYS A 372 15.92 13.74 -15.71
CA LYS A 372 16.35 12.80 -14.67
C LYS A 372 15.43 12.93 -13.43
N PRO A 373 15.00 11.82 -12.79
CA PRO A 373 14.20 11.90 -11.57
C PRO A 373 14.99 12.61 -10.48
N ASP A 374 14.28 13.33 -9.61
CA ASP A 374 14.87 14.11 -8.54
C ASP A 374 14.11 13.91 -7.24
N PHE A 375 14.46 12.84 -6.53
CA PHE A 375 13.82 12.49 -5.27
C PHE A 375 14.53 13.06 -4.04
N HIS A 376 15.64 13.78 -4.19
CA HIS A 376 16.33 14.50 -3.10
C HIS A 376 15.62 15.83 -2.77
N GLN A 377 14.33 15.74 -2.44
CA GLN A 377 13.48 16.88 -2.12
C GLN A 377 12.86 16.70 -0.71
N PRO A 378 13.63 16.97 0.37
CA PRO A 378 13.17 16.86 1.76
C PRO A 378 11.80 17.50 2.02
N GLN A 379 11.49 18.55 1.29
CA GLN A 379 10.23 19.27 1.38
C GLN A 379 9.00 18.53 0.88
N ARG A 380 9.20 17.48 0.11
CA ARG A 380 8.16 16.61 -0.43
C ARG A 380 8.08 15.26 0.29
N PHE A 381 9.02 14.98 1.18
CA PHE A 381 8.98 13.77 2.00
C PHE A 381 7.73 13.77 2.87
N TRP A 382 7.20 12.57 3.09
CA TRP A 382 5.97 12.35 3.84
C TRP A 382 6.18 12.58 5.32
N ARG A 383 5.28 13.34 5.95
CA ARG A 383 5.28 13.52 7.40
C ARG A 383 4.80 12.24 8.07
N VAL A 384 5.54 11.80 9.08
CA VAL A 384 5.15 10.71 9.98
C VAL A 384 5.19 11.22 11.41
N ALA A 385 4.16 10.90 12.18
CA ALA A 385 4.11 11.18 13.61
C ALA A 385 4.71 9.99 14.37
N LEU A 386 5.49 10.30 15.40
CA LEU A 386 6.13 9.35 16.29
C LEU A 386 5.41 9.35 17.64
N ASP A 387 5.28 8.17 18.23
CA ASP A 387 4.63 7.96 19.53
C ASP A 387 5.58 8.06 20.72
#